data_AF-E5C5A9-F1
#
_entry.id   AF-E5C5A9-F1
#
_cell.length_a   1.000
_cell.length_b   1.000
_cell.length_c   1.000
_cell.angle_alpha   90.00
_cell.angle_beta   90.00
_cell.angle_gamma   90.00
#
_symmetry.space_group_name_H-M   'P 1'
#
loop_
_entity.id
_entity.type
_entity.pdbx_description
1 polymer ?
#
loop_
_entity_poly.entity_id
_entity_poly.type
_entity_poly.pdbx_seq_one_letter_code
_entity_poly.pdbx_strand_id
1 'polypeptide(L)'
;NGKNPEVYNYIGNDSALIIEKEIETEMKAELYSFLLDNKFNKGVMFKKSIEQFVEHYEMVGLVQEETLMRAFQRWRKLVKEEKAIKL
;
A
#
# COMPACT_ATOMS: atom_id res chain seq x y z
N ASN A 1 -27.73 -26.08 -13.48
CA ASN A 1 -28.02 -25.92 -12.04
C ASN A 1 -26.78 -25.41 -11.32
N GLY A 2 -26.63 -24.08 -11.24
CA GLY A 2 -25.60 -23.46 -10.39
C GLY A 2 -26.12 -23.32 -8.96
N LYS A 3 -25.21 -23.33 -7.98
CA LYS A 3 -25.56 -23.03 -6.59
C LYS A 3 -25.93 -21.54 -6.47
N ASN A 4 -26.89 -21.23 -5.59
CA ASN A 4 -27.34 -19.85 -5.39
C ASN A 4 -26.16 -18.98 -4.90
N PRO A 5 -25.72 -17.95 -5.65
CA PRO A 5 -24.60 -17.10 -5.25
C PRO A 5 -24.86 -16.33 -3.95
N GLU A 6 -26.12 -16.02 -3.60
CA GLU A 6 -26.46 -15.41 -2.31
C GLU A 6 -26.19 -16.35 -1.12
N VAL A 7 -26.13 -17.66 -1.37
CA VAL A 7 -25.89 -18.71 -0.36
C VAL A 7 -24.44 -19.22 -0.40
N TYR A 8 -23.73 -19.05 -1.53
CA TYR A 8 -22.39 -19.62 -1.78
C TYR A 8 -21.36 -18.56 -2.29
N ASN A 9 -21.42 -17.33 -1.78
CA ASN A 9 -20.42 -16.28 -2.03
C ASN A 9 -19.17 -16.48 -1.15
N TYR A 10 -18.52 -17.63 -1.25
CA TYR A 10 -17.23 -17.86 -0.58
C TYR A 10 -16.08 -17.60 -1.55
N ILE A 11 -15.19 -16.67 -1.20
CA ILE A 11 -13.92 -16.51 -1.89
C ILE A 11 -13.03 -17.66 -1.43
N GLY A 12 -12.64 -18.54 -2.37
CA GLY A 12 -11.68 -19.61 -2.09
C GLY A 12 -10.35 -19.03 -1.60
N ASN A 13 -9.62 -19.77 -0.75
CA ASN A 13 -8.37 -19.28 -0.14
C ASN A 13 -7.38 -18.73 -1.17
N ASP A 14 -7.19 -19.41 -2.30
CA ASP A 14 -6.28 -18.95 -3.36
C ASP A 14 -6.75 -17.62 -3.97
N SER A 15 -8.06 -17.47 -4.17
CA SER A 15 -8.65 -16.23 -4.67
C SER A 15 -8.53 -15.10 -3.65
N ALA A 16 -8.68 -15.39 -2.36
CA ALA A 16 -8.48 -14.42 -1.29
C ALA A 16 -7.03 -13.91 -1.27
N LEU A 17 -6.05 -14.82 -1.37
CA LEU A 17 -4.63 -14.48 -1.43
C LEU A 17 -4.28 -13.61 -2.65
N ILE A 18 -4.88 -13.90 -3.81
CA ILE A 18 -4.71 -13.07 -5.01
C ILE A 18 -5.27 -11.66 -4.77
N ILE A 19 -6.49 -11.58 -4.25
CA ILE A 19 -7.14 -10.28 -3.97
C ILE A 19 -6.33 -9.48 -2.94
N GLU A 20 -5.90 -10.10 -1.85
CA GLU A 20 -5.06 -9.47 -0.82
C GLU A 20 -3.77 -8.90 -1.43
N LYS A 21 -3.10 -9.68 -2.30
CA LYS A 21 -1.85 -9.26 -2.94
C LYS A 21 -2.06 -8.09 -3.91
N GLU A 22 -3.14 -8.10 -4.68
CA GLU A 22 -3.47 -7.00 -5.60
C GLU A 22 -3.82 -5.73 -4.81
N ILE A 23 -4.63 -5.83 -3.75
CA ILE A 23 -4.93 -4.70 -2.85
C ILE A 23 -3.64 -4.16 -2.24
N GLU A 24 -2.76 -5.02 -1.70
CA GLU A 24 -1.50 -4.60 -1.11
C GLU A 24 -0.60 -3.88 -2.13
N THR A 25 -0.59 -4.34 -3.39
CA THR A 25 0.18 -3.73 -4.48
C THR A 25 -0.32 -2.33 -4.79
N GLU A 26 -1.63 -2.18 -5.01
CA GLU A 26 -2.24 -0.88 -5.33
C GLU A 26 -2.10 0.10 -4.17
N MET A 27 -2.38 -0.33 -2.93
CA MET A 27 -2.23 0.52 -1.75
C MET A 27 -0.79 1.02 -1.55
N LYS A 28 0.22 0.18 -1.80
CA LYS A 28 1.63 0.60 -1.72
C LYS A 28 1.99 1.58 -2.82
N ALA A 29 1.54 1.34 -4.05
CA ALA A 29 1.81 2.24 -5.17
C ALA A 29 1.24 3.64 -4.89
N GLU A 30 -0.01 3.69 -4.43
CA GLU A 30 -0.66 4.94 -4.04
C GLU A 30 0.05 5.62 -2.86
N LEU A 31 0.31 4.88 -1.77
CA LEU A 31 1.02 5.41 -0.60
C LEU A 31 2.35 6.05 -1.01
N TYR A 32 3.18 5.35 -1.78
CA TYR A 32 4.51 5.86 -2.13
C TYR A 32 4.43 7.11 -3.02
N SER A 33 3.51 7.14 -3.98
CA SER A 33 3.24 8.32 -4.79
C SER A 33 2.81 9.50 -3.91
N PHE A 34 1.84 9.28 -3.03
CA PHE A 34 1.31 10.27 -2.09
C PHE A 34 2.39 10.84 -1.17
N LEU A 35 3.25 9.98 -0.60
CA LEU A 35 4.34 10.38 0.27
C LEU A 35 5.34 11.28 -0.46
N LEU A 36 5.73 10.92 -1.68
CA LEU A 36 6.67 11.70 -2.48
C LEU A 36 6.08 13.05 -2.89
N ASP A 37 4.85 13.06 -3.40
CA ASP A 37 4.15 14.29 -3.80
C ASP A 37 4.01 15.25 -2.62
N ASN A 38 3.55 14.75 -1.47
CA ASN A 38 3.43 15.56 -0.27
C ASN A 38 4.77 16.11 0.20
N LYS A 39 5.85 15.30 0.14
CA LYS A 39 7.17 15.75 0.58
C LYS A 39 7.78 16.82 -0.32
N PHE A 40 7.74 16.59 -1.63
CA PHE A 40 8.51 17.38 -2.58
C PHE A 40 7.71 18.50 -3.23
N ASN A 41 6.40 18.34 -3.40
CA ASN A 41 5.54 19.33 -4.03
C ASN A 41 4.74 20.15 -3.01
N LYS A 42 4.37 19.57 -1.86
CA LYS A 42 3.55 20.24 -0.84
C LYS A 42 4.29 20.60 0.46
N GLY A 43 5.55 20.19 0.61
CA GLY A 43 6.37 20.47 1.80
C GLY A 43 5.94 19.73 3.08
N VAL A 44 5.05 18.74 2.99
CA VAL A 44 4.55 17.96 4.13
C VAL A 44 5.52 16.83 4.48
N MET A 45 5.76 16.63 5.77
CA MET A 45 6.68 15.59 6.25
C MET A 45 6.08 14.19 6.06
N PHE A 46 6.92 13.20 5.72
CA PHE A 46 6.46 11.81 5.51
C PHE A 46 5.66 11.26 6.68
N LYS A 47 6.06 11.55 7.92
CA LYS A 47 5.31 11.12 9.11
C LYS A 47 3.86 11.60 9.07
N LYS A 48 3.66 12.90 8.83
CA LYS A 48 2.32 13.49 8.78
C LYS A 48 1.50 12.92 7.61
N SER A 49 2.15 12.68 6.46
CA SER A 49 1.48 12.05 5.32
C SER A 49 1.07 10.60 5.62
N ILE A 50 1.89 9.81 6.35
CA ILE A 50 1.49 8.45 6.73
C ILE A 50 0.28 8.48 7.67
N GLU A 51 0.29 9.34 8.70
CA GLU A 51 -0.86 9.54 9.61
C GLU A 51 -2.13 9.85 8.79
N GLN A 52 -2.06 10.80 7.85
CA GLN A 52 -3.18 11.17 6.97
C GLN A 52 -3.67 10.02 6.09
N PHE A 53 -2.75 9.22 5.54
CA PHE A 53 -3.11 8.09 4.69
C PHE A 53 -3.82 6.98 5.47
N VAL A 54 -3.33 6.69 6.68
CA VAL A 54 -3.94 5.70 7.59
C VAL A 54 -5.31 6.17 8.06
N GLU A 55 -5.49 7.46 8.37
CA GLU A 55 -6.79 8.05 8.68
C GLU A 55 -7.75 7.97 7.50
N HIS A 56 -7.30 8.31 6.29
CA HIS A 56 -8.15 8.33 5.08
C HIS A 56 -8.75 6.96 4.75
N TYR A 57 -7.98 5.89 4.96
CA TYR A 57 -8.40 4.52 4.70
C TYR A 57 -8.92 3.79 5.95
N GLU A 58 -9.18 4.52 7.04
CA GLU A 58 -9.70 3.96 8.30
C GLU A 58 -8.85 2.80 8.87
N MET A 59 -7.53 2.83 8.61
CA MET A 59 -6.57 1.82 9.06
C MET A 59 -5.98 2.12 10.45
N VAL A 60 -6.49 3.14 11.14
CA VAL A 60 -6.00 3.57 12.45
C VAL A 60 -6.14 2.40 13.45
N GLY A 61 -5.02 2.02 14.06
CA GLY A 61 -4.97 0.88 14.99
C GLY A 61 -4.93 -0.50 14.33
N LEU A 62 -5.18 -0.60 13.02
CA LEU A 62 -5.05 -1.83 12.23
C LEU A 62 -3.64 -1.97 11.66
N VAL A 63 -3.02 -0.85 11.27
CA VAL A 63 -1.66 -0.82 10.71
C VAL A 63 -0.77 0.10 11.54
N GLN A 64 0.45 -0.37 11.83
CA GLN A 64 1.46 0.47 12.45
C GLN A 64 2.12 1.37 11.40
N GLU A 65 2.02 2.68 11.55
CA GLU A 65 2.63 3.66 10.63
C GLU A 65 4.13 3.42 10.38
N GLU A 66 4.83 2.95 11.40
CA GLU A 66 6.25 2.63 11.33
C GLU A 66 6.56 1.46 10.36
N THR A 67 5.65 0.50 10.20
CA THR A 67 5.83 -0.59 9.21
C THR A 67 5.71 -0.06 7.78
N LEU A 68 4.78 0.86 7.54
CA LEU A 68 4.63 1.59 6.27
C LEU A 68 5.86 2.43 5.96
N MET A 69 6.38 3.15 6.95
CA MET A 69 7.61 3.95 6.80
C MET A 69 8.81 3.07 6.41
N ARG A 70 9.00 1.93 7.08
CA ARG A 70 10.07 0.98 6.76
C ARG A 70 9.91 0.38 5.36
N ALA A 71 8.69 0.05 4.94
CA ALA A 71 8.42 -0.45 3.59
C ALA A 71 8.77 0.60 2.53
N PHE A 72 8.37 1.85 2.74
CA PHE A 72 8.69 2.97 1.87
C PHE A 72 10.21 3.21 1.76
N GLN A 73 10.93 3.16 2.88
CA GLN A 73 12.40 3.31 2.89
C GLN A 73 13.09 2.22 2.09
N ARG A 74 12.65 0.95 2.23
CA ARG A 74 13.17 -0.17 1.44
C ARG A 74 12.92 0.03 -0.05
N TRP A 75 11.69 0.41 -0.42
CA TRP A 75 11.35 0.70 -1.81
C TRP A 75 12.21 1.80 -2.41
N ARG A 76 12.43 2.91 -1.69
CA ARG A 76 13.33 4.00 -2.15
C ARG A 76 14.76 3.52 -2.40
N LYS A 77 15.26 2.62 -1.57
CA LYS A 77 16.60 2.03 -1.75
C LYS A 77 16.66 1.20 -3.04
N LEU A 78 15.68 0.32 -3.25
CA LEU A 78 15.59 -0.52 -4.46
C LEU A 78 15.50 0.32 -5.73
N VAL A 79 14.63 1.34 -5.77
CA VAL A 79 14.49 2.23 -6.93
C VAL A 79 15.79 2.99 -7.22
N LYS A 80 16.54 3.37 -6.19
CA LYS A 80 17.84 4.03 -6.36
C LYS A 80 18.88 3.06 -6.95
N GLU A 81 18.91 1.83 -6.45
CA GLU A 81 19.82 0.77 -6.94
C GLU A 81 19.50 0.38 -8.39
N GLU A 82 18.23 0.20 -8.73
CA GLU A 82 17.79 -0.08 -10.11
C GLU A 82 18.19 1.04 -11.09
N LYS A 83 18.07 2.31 -10.67
CA LYS A 83 18.52 3.45 -11.47
C LYS A 83 20.04 3.48 -11.62
N ALA A 84 20.79 3.08 -10.60
CA ALA A 84 22.25 3.05 -10.63
C ALA A 84 22.80 1.92 -11.53
N ILE A 85 22.10 0.79 -11.66
CA ILE A 85 22.48 -0.32 -12.55
C ILE A 85 22.26 0.01 -14.03
N LYS A 86 21.33 0.94 -14.32
CA LYS A 86 20.95 1.33 -15.69
C LYS A 86 21.81 2.47 -16.27
N LEU A 87 22.82 2.94 -15.56
CA LEU A 87 23.78 3.98 -15.96
C LEU A 87 25.17 3.37 -16.14
#